data_AF-A0A482W3V5-F1
#
_entry.id   AF-A0A482W3V5-F1
#
_cell.length_a   1.000
_cell.length_b   1.000
_cell.length_c   1.000
_cell.angle_alpha   90.00
_cell.angle_beta   90.00
_cell.angle_gamma   90.00
#
_symmetry.space_group_name_H-M   'P 1'
#
loop_
_entity.id
_entity.type
_entity.pdbx_description
1 polymer ?
#
loop_
_entity_poly.entity_id
_entity_poly.type
_entity_poly.pdbx_seq_one_letter_code
_entity_poly.pdbx_strand_id
1 'polypeptide(L)'
;MGGVDKMDGLIALYRSRIRQRKWYWPIFSYLLDASVSNVWLLMKRLNPNDPNCASLLHFRRYIALGFLNTYGKMPSRRRTATSSVNPSQFDNVGHMIRYNESARRCQVCKKKSNFICIKHFVHGVPFKGRLVQTNL
;
A
#
# COMPACT_ATOMS: atom_id res chain seq x y z
N MET A 1 -27.12 28.43 -15.77
CA MET A 1 -25.68 28.59 -16.08
C MET A 1 -24.83 28.07 -14.90
N GLY A 2 -24.71 26.76 -14.69
CA GLY A 2 -23.98 26.25 -13.50
C GLY A 2 -23.49 24.80 -13.61
N GLY A 3 -23.56 24.20 -14.80
CA GLY A 3 -23.01 22.87 -15.03
C GLY A 3 -21.48 22.89 -15.07
N VAL A 4 -20.91 23.90 -15.74
CA VAL A 4 -19.47 24.10 -15.87
C VAL A 4 -18.84 24.41 -14.51
N ASP A 5 -19.42 25.34 -13.73
CA ASP A 5 -18.90 25.69 -12.40
C ASP A 5 -18.89 24.50 -11.44
N LYS A 6 -19.89 23.62 -11.53
CA LYS A 6 -19.94 22.38 -10.75
C LYS A 6 -18.83 21.41 -11.17
N MET A 7 -18.60 21.27 -12.47
CA MET A 7 -17.53 20.42 -12.99
C MET A 7 -16.16 20.95 -12.54
N ASP A 8 -15.92 22.26 -12.70
CA ASP A 8 -14.67 22.88 -12.29
C ASP A 8 -14.46 22.82 -10.77
N GLY A 9 -15.53 22.94 -9.98
CA GLY A 9 -15.50 22.72 -8.53
C GLY A 9 -15.08 21.29 -8.16
N LEU A 10 -15.63 20.27 -8.83
CA LEU A 10 -15.26 18.86 -8.61
C LEU A 10 -13.80 18.58 -8.98
N ILE A 11 -13.34 19.17 -10.09
CA ILE A 11 -11.95 19.03 -10.55
C ILE A 11 -11.00 19.74 -9.57
N ALA A 12 -11.36 20.93 -9.08
CA ALA A 12 -10.54 21.69 -8.14
C ALA A 12 -10.28 20.94 -6.82
N LEU A 13 -11.27 20.20 -6.32
CA LEU A 13 -11.17 19.44 -5.06
C LEU A 13 -10.09 18.36 -5.05
N TYR A 14 -9.92 17.62 -6.16
CA TYR A 14 -8.99 16.50 -6.25
C TYR A 14 -7.98 16.65 -7.40
N ARG A 15 -7.66 17.89 -7.78
CA ARG A 15 -6.78 18.18 -8.91
C ARG A 15 -5.43 17.47 -8.81
N SER A 16 -5.06 16.75 -9.87
CA SER A 16 -3.79 16.06 -9.99
C SER A 16 -2.63 17.04 -10.23
N ARG A 17 -1.99 17.52 -9.16
CA ARG A 17 -0.86 18.46 -9.25
C ARG A 17 0.46 17.73 -9.45
N ILE A 18 0.79 17.44 -10.70
CA ILE A 18 2.10 16.89 -11.06
C ILE A 18 2.93 17.99 -11.72
N ARG A 19 4.06 18.34 -11.11
CA ARG A 19 4.99 19.33 -11.67
C ARG A 19 5.81 18.70 -12.79
N GLN A 20 5.54 19.09 -14.03
CA GLN A 20 6.28 18.67 -15.22
C GLN A 20 6.76 19.91 -15.99
N ARG A 21 7.86 19.78 -16.75
CA ARG A 21 8.38 20.87 -17.61
C ARG A 21 7.62 21.02 -18.93
N LYS A 22 6.80 20.03 -19.27
CA LYS A 22 6.08 19.97 -20.55
C LYS A 22 4.79 20.79 -20.46
N TRP A 23 4.64 21.76 -21.36
CA TRP A 23 3.52 22.71 -21.37
C TRP A 23 2.14 22.05 -21.55
N TYR A 24 2.08 20.91 -22.24
CA TYR A 24 0.84 20.17 -22.49
C TYR A 24 0.38 19.31 -21.30
N TRP A 25 1.25 19.10 -20.31
CA TRP A 25 0.96 18.19 -19.20
C TRP A 25 -0.23 18.64 -18.32
N PRO A 26 -0.38 19.93 -17.97
CA PRO A 26 -1.56 20.41 -17.26
C PRO A 26 -2.86 20.12 -18.01
N ILE A 27 -2.87 20.27 -19.34
CA ILE A 27 -4.04 20.00 -20.20
C ILE A 27 -4.41 18.52 -20.12
N PHE A 28 -3.43 17.63 -20.30
CA PHE A 28 -3.65 16.19 -20.20
C PHE A 28 -4.18 15.77 -18.81
N SER A 29 -3.59 16.30 -17.73
CA SER A 29 -4.06 16.01 -16.38
C SER A 29 -5.48 16.50 -16.12
N TYR A 30 -5.85 17.66 -16.66
CA TYR A 30 -7.20 18.20 -16.55
C TYR A 30 -8.22 17.29 -17.25
N LEU A 31 -7.92 16.81 -18.47
CA LEU A 31 -8.80 15.90 -19.21
C LEU A 31 -9.03 14.59 -18.45
N LEU A 32 -7.99 14.05 -17.80
CA LEU A 32 -8.13 12.86 -16.94
C LEU A 32 -8.99 13.15 -15.70
N ASP A 33 -8.77 14.27 -15.02
CA ASP A 33 -9.56 14.64 -13.85
C ASP A 33 -11.04 14.89 -14.21
N ALA A 34 -11.31 15.46 -15.39
CA ALA A 34 -12.65 15.69 -15.92
C ALA A 34 -13.36 14.36 -16.27
N SER A 35 -12.67 13.44 -16.95
CA SER A 35 -13.25 12.14 -17.32
C SER A 35 -13.63 11.33 -16.09
N VAL A 36 -12.77 11.27 -15.07
CA VAL A 36 -13.06 10.58 -13.81
C VAL A 36 -14.26 11.18 -13.09
N SER A 37 -14.39 12.51 -13.07
CA SER A 37 -15.53 13.20 -12.46
C SER A 37 -16.84 12.89 -13.19
N ASN A 38 -16.80 12.81 -14.52
CA ASN A 38 -17.96 12.44 -15.34
C ASN A 38 -18.37 10.98 -15.15
N VAL A 39 -17.42 10.04 -15.12
CA VAL A 39 -17.71 8.63 -14.85
C VAL A 39 -18.30 8.46 -13.45
N TRP A 40 -17.80 9.18 -12.44
CA TRP A 40 -18.38 9.14 -11.10
C TRP A 40 -19.84 9.61 -11.07
N LEU A 41 -20.16 10.69 -11.79
CA LEU A 41 -21.53 11.18 -11.92
C LEU A 41 -22.44 10.16 -12.62
N LEU A 42 -21.96 9.52 -13.68
CA LEU A 42 -22.68 8.44 -14.37
C LEU A 42 -22.90 7.25 -13.44
N MET A 43 -21.87 6.82 -12.73
CA MET A 43 -21.96 5.65 -11.85
C MET A 43 -22.93 5.88 -10.70
N LYS A 44 -22.97 7.08 -10.11
CA LYS A 44 -23.97 7.44 -9.11
C LYS A 44 -25.42 7.43 -9.65
N ARG A 45 -25.61 7.72 -10.94
CA ARG A 45 -26.93 7.68 -11.57
C ARG A 45 -27.37 6.26 -11.90
N LEU A 46 -26.44 5.42 -12.35
CA LEU A 46 -26.71 4.03 -12.71
C LEU A 46 -26.88 3.14 -11.48
N ASN A 47 -25.97 3.27 -10.51
CA ASN A 47 -25.93 2.45 -9.31
C ASN A 47 -25.84 3.32 -8.05
N PRO A 48 -26.96 3.84 -7.54
CA PRO A 48 -26.96 4.69 -6.35
C PRO A 48 -26.55 3.95 -5.07
N ASN A 49 -26.69 2.63 -5.04
CA ASN A 49 -26.42 1.80 -3.86
C ASN A 49 -24.98 1.29 -3.76
N ASP A 50 -24.13 1.59 -4.76
CA ASP A 50 -22.75 1.09 -4.75
C ASP A 50 -21.90 1.84 -3.71
N PRO A 51 -21.31 1.14 -2.72
CA PRO A 51 -20.50 1.77 -1.66
C PRO A 51 -19.22 2.42 -2.21
N ASN A 52 -18.73 1.94 -3.36
CA ASN A 52 -17.53 2.47 -4.04
C ASN A 52 -17.77 3.85 -4.65
N CYS A 53 -19.03 4.26 -4.82
CA CYS A 53 -19.43 5.50 -5.47
C CYS A 53 -19.85 6.59 -4.47
N ALA A 54 -19.82 6.28 -3.16
CA ALA A 54 -20.27 7.18 -2.09
C ALA A 54 -19.54 8.53 -2.09
N SER A 55 -18.23 8.54 -2.35
CA SER A 55 -17.45 9.78 -2.49
C SER A 55 -16.53 9.74 -3.71
N LEU A 56 -16.25 10.91 -4.28
CA LEU A 56 -15.34 11.05 -5.42
C LEU A 56 -13.92 10.55 -5.08
N LEU A 57 -13.48 10.71 -3.83
CA LEU A 57 -12.22 10.18 -3.34
C LEU A 57 -12.19 8.64 -3.31
N HIS A 58 -13.25 8.02 -2.78
CA HIS A 58 -13.37 6.56 -2.74
C HIS A 58 -13.40 5.97 -4.15
N PHE A 59 -14.13 6.61 -5.06
CA PHE A 59 -14.21 6.20 -6.45
C PHE A 59 -12.85 6.29 -7.16
N ARG A 60 -12.11 7.39 -6.97
CA ARG A 60 -10.73 7.54 -7.49
C ARG A 60 -9.80 6.45 -6.96
N ARG A 61 -9.88 6.13 -5.67
CA ARG A 61 -9.09 5.04 -5.06
C ARG A 61 -9.46 3.69 -5.65
N TYR A 62 -10.74 3.42 -5.84
CA TYR A 62 -11.23 2.19 -6.45
C TYR A 62 -10.66 2.00 -7.86
N ILE A 63 -10.74 3.04 -8.70
CA ILE A 63 -10.16 3.03 -10.04
C ILE A 63 -8.64 2.80 -9.99
N ALA A 64 -7.93 3.53 -9.13
CA ALA A 64 -6.47 3.40 -9.01
C ALA A 64 -6.05 1.99 -8.58
N LEU A 65 -6.77 1.38 -7.63
CA LEU A 65 -6.55 -0.01 -7.23
C LEU A 65 -6.85 -0.99 -8.36
N GLY A 66 -7.92 -0.76 -9.13
CA GLY A 66 -8.23 -1.56 -10.32
C GLY A 66 -7.08 -1.55 -11.34
N PHE A 67 -6.53 -0.38 -11.65
CA PHE A 67 -5.37 -0.25 -12.55
C PHE A 67 -4.10 -0.87 -11.97
N LEU A 68 -3.84 -0.71 -10.68
CA LEU A 68 -2.68 -1.31 -10.02
C LEU A 68 -2.78 -2.84 -9.97
N ASN A 69 -3.96 -3.41 -9.77
CA ASN A 69 -4.14 -4.86 -9.76
C ASN A 69 -4.01 -5.47 -11.16
N THR A 70 -4.41 -4.74 -12.21
CA THR A 70 -4.38 -5.23 -13.60
C THR A 70 -3.03 -5.02 -14.28
N TYR A 71 -2.39 -3.86 -14.07
CA TYR A 71 -1.16 -3.47 -14.78
C TYR A 71 0.03 -3.22 -13.85
N GLY A 72 -0.15 -3.34 -12.53
CA GLY A 72 0.90 -3.09 -11.55
C GLY A 72 1.99 -4.14 -11.63
N LYS A 73 3.21 -3.69 -11.91
CA LYS A 73 4.41 -4.51 -11.71
C LYS A 73 4.83 -4.42 -10.26
N MET A 74 5.09 -5.56 -9.62
CA MET A 74 5.58 -5.57 -8.25
C MET A 74 6.92 -4.80 -8.21
N PRO A 75 7.09 -3.83 -7.29
CA PRO A 75 8.34 -3.09 -7.24
C PRO A 75 9.49 -4.05 -6.92
N SER A 76 10.43 -4.19 -7.85
CA SER A 76 11.63 -5.04 -7.73
C SER A 76 12.43 -4.77 -6.46
N ARG A 77 12.37 -3.55 -5.94
CA ARG A 77 13.00 -3.15 -4.69
C ARG A 77 11.93 -3.00 -3.62
N ARG A 78 11.95 -3.89 -2.61
CA ARG A 78 11.31 -3.64 -1.30
C ARG A 78 11.92 -2.38 -0.69
N ARG A 79 11.46 -1.20 -1.10
CA ARG A 79 11.23 -0.14 -0.12
C ARG A 79 10.22 -0.75 0.83
N THR A 80 10.51 -0.72 2.12
CA THR A 80 9.63 -1.19 3.20
C THR A 80 8.27 -0.51 3.07
N ALA A 81 7.42 -1.03 2.19
CA ALA A 81 6.01 -0.99 2.38
C ALA A 81 5.82 -1.79 3.66
N THR A 82 5.29 -1.14 4.68
CA THR A 82 4.70 -1.83 5.82
C THR A 82 3.68 -2.77 5.20
N SER A 83 4.07 -4.02 4.93
CA SER A 83 3.12 -5.10 4.80
C SER A 83 2.23 -4.93 6.01
N SER A 84 0.91 -4.84 5.81
CA SER A 84 -0.03 -5.06 6.89
C SER A 84 0.27 -6.45 7.43
N VAL A 85 1.23 -6.52 8.35
CA VAL A 85 1.48 -7.68 9.17
C VAL A 85 0.21 -7.74 9.98
N ASN A 86 -0.68 -8.65 9.62
CA ASN A 86 -1.76 -9.04 10.51
C ASN A 86 -1.07 -9.35 11.86
N PRO A 87 -1.37 -8.61 12.94
CA PRO A 87 -0.72 -8.79 14.24
C PRO A 87 -1.05 -10.15 14.89
N SER A 88 -1.81 -11.00 14.21
CA SER A 88 -2.44 -12.22 14.70
C SER A 88 -1.70 -13.53 14.37
N GLN A 89 -0.44 -13.51 13.93
CA GLN A 89 0.33 -14.75 13.78
C GLN A 89 1.66 -14.69 14.54
N PHE A 90 1.56 -14.45 15.84
CA PHE A 90 2.54 -14.95 16.81
C PHE A 90 1.94 -16.17 17.49
N ASP A 91 1.84 -17.29 16.78
CA ASP A 91 1.52 -18.56 17.44
C ASP A 91 2.70 -18.91 18.33
N ASN A 92 2.51 -19.15 19.62
CA ASN A 92 3.59 -19.57 20.54
C ASN A 92 4.06 -21.02 20.31
N VAL A 93 3.78 -21.60 19.15
CA VAL A 93 4.01 -23.02 18.84
C VAL A 93 4.76 -23.17 17.51
N GLY A 94 5.87 -23.92 17.54
CA GLY A 94 6.60 -24.36 16.34
C GLY A 94 7.69 -23.42 15.80
N HIS A 95 8.31 -22.58 16.63
CA HIS A 95 9.43 -21.74 16.21
C HIS A 95 10.76 -22.51 16.27
N MET A 96 11.19 -23.06 15.13
CA MET A 96 12.50 -23.69 14.98
C MET A 96 13.53 -22.68 14.45
N ILE A 97 14.71 -22.65 15.06
CA ILE A 97 15.80 -21.72 14.72
C ILE A 97 16.67 -22.33 13.61
N ARG A 98 16.95 -21.56 12.55
CA ARG A 98 17.91 -21.90 11.49
C ARG A 98 18.98 -20.82 11.37
N TYR A 99 20.22 -21.23 11.14
CA TYR A 99 21.30 -20.33 10.80
C TYR A 99 21.19 -19.85 9.34
N ASN A 100 21.40 -18.56 9.12
CA ASN A 100 21.43 -17.92 7.83
C ASN A 100 22.80 -17.28 7.60
N GLU A 101 23.33 -17.41 6.39
CA GLU A 101 24.65 -16.87 6.01
C GLU A 101 24.68 -15.33 6.06
N SER A 102 23.55 -14.69 5.75
CA SER A 102 23.41 -13.23 5.82
C SER A 102 22.76 -12.76 7.13
N ALA A 103 23.42 -11.83 7.82
CA ALA A 103 22.87 -11.19 9.01
C ALA A 103 21.61 -10.38 8.70
N ARG A 104 20.54 -10.58 9.48
CA ARG A 104 19.33 -9.76 9.42
C ARG A 104 19.08 -9.06 10.75
N ARG A 105 18.26 -8.01 10.78
CA ARG A 105 17.90 -7.31 12.03
C ARG A 105 16.71 -7.98 12.68
N CYS A 106 16.79 -8.26 13.98
CA CYS A 106 15.66 -8.75 14.75
C CYS A 106 14.50 -7.73 14.73
N GLN A 107 13.26 -8.20 14.57
CA GLN A 107 12.10 -7.32 14.53
C GLN A 107 11.80 -6.68 15.88
N VAL A 108 12.09 -7.41 16.97
CA VAL A 108 11.85 -7.00 18.36
C VAL A 108 12.99 -6.14 18.89
N CYS A 109 14.23 -6.65 18.89
CA CYS A 109 15.37 -5.94 19.49
C CYS A 109 16.17 -5.07 18.50
N LYS A 110 15.87 -5.10 17.19
CA LYS A 110 16.57 -4.37 16.11
C LYS A 110 18.07 -4.66 15.96
N LYS A 111 18.65 -5.56 16.77
CA LYS A 111 20.04 -6.02 16.69
C LYS A 111 20.24 -6.97 15.51
N LYS A 112 21.47 -7.06 15.00
CA LYS A 112 21.82 -8.01 13.94
C LYS A 112 21.90 -9.44 14.52
N SER A 113 21.27 -10.41 13.86
CA SER A 113 21.34 -11.83 14.20
C SER A 113 21.37 -12.68 12.92
N ASN A 114 22.13 -13.77 12.94
CA ASN A 114 22.18 -14.76 11.85
C ASN A 114 21.12 -15.86 12.01
N PHE A 115 20.41 -15.86 13.14
CA PHE A 115 19.37 -16.84 13.45
C PHE A 115 18.00 -16.33 12.99
N ILE A 116 17.30 -17.16 12.22
CA ILE A 116 15.94 -16.91 11.71
C ILE A 116 14.99 -18.03 12.13
N CYS A 117 13.70 -17.71 12.30
CA CYS A 117 12.67 -18.73 12.47
C CYS A 117 12.32 -19.34 11.10
N ILE A 118 12.01 -20.63 11.04
CA ILE A 118 11.63 -21.35 9.81
C ILE A 118 10.15 -21.12 9.47
N LYS A 119 9.26 -21.10 10.47
CA LYS A 119 7.80 -21.03 10.28
C LYS A 119 7.36 -19.66 9.76
N HIS A 120 7.90 -18.62 10.36
CA HIS A 120 7.79 -17.28 9.85
C HIS A 120 9.21 -16.94 9.39
N PHE A 121 9.42 -16.57 8.13
CA PHE A 121 10.62 -15.83 7.70
C PHE A 121 10.74 -14.45 8.39
N VAL A 122 10.15 -14.32 9.58
CA VAL A 122 10.06 -13.21 10.50
C VAL A 122 10.98 -13.51 11.66
N HIS A 123 11.64 -12.46 12.07
CA HIS A 123 12.83 -12.50 12.89
C HIS A 123 12.60 -13.07 14.28
N GLY A 124 13.65 -13.72 14.79
CA GLY A 124 13.69 -14.39 16.08
C GLY A 124 12.98 -13.65 17.21
N VAL A 125 12.11 -14.41 17.87
CA VAL A 125 11.51 -14.14 19.18
C VAL A 125 12.58 -13.64 20.15
N PRO A 126 12.27 -12.70 21.07
CA PRO A 126 13.25 -12.21 22.04
C PRO A 126 13.58 -13.33 23.02
N PHE A 127 14.66 -14.08 22.77
CA PHE A 127 15.22 -14.93 23.81
C PHE A 127 15.98 -14.03 24.78
N LYS A 128 15.26 -13.50 25.77
CA LYS A 128 15.83 -12.99 27.02
C LYS A 128 16.24 -14.20 27.88
N GLY A 129 17.04 -15.09 27.32
CA GLY A 129 17.56 -16.28 27.98
C GLY A 129 19.06 -16.23 27.89
N ARG A 130 19.68 -15.98 29.04
CA ARG A 130 21.09 -16.18 29.34
C ARG A 130 21.56 -17.43 28.61
N LEU A 131 22.50 -17.28 27.66
CA LEU A 131 23.23 -18.39 27.07
C LEU A 131 23.95 -19.09 28.23
N VAL A 132 23.31 -20.12 28.78
CA VAL A 132 24.04 -21.12 29.54
C VAL A 132 24.78 -21.92 28.48
N GLN A 133 26.08 -21.62 28.36
CA GLN A 133 27.03 -22.57 27.82
C GLN A 133 26.88 -23.86 28.63
N THR A 134 26.36 -24.92 28.02
CA THR A 134 26.68 -26.27 28.44
C THR A 134 27.53 -26.86 27.33
N ASN A 135 28.82 -26.88 27.63
CA ASN A 135 29.87 -27.56 26.89
C ASN A 135 29.54 -29.05 26.74
N LEU A 136 29.97 -29.61 25.62
CA LEU A 136 30.63 -30.92 25.62
C LEU A 136 32.12 -30.65 25.77
#